data_AF-A0A1H9MTL3-F1
#
_entry.id   AF-A0A1H9MTL3-F1
#
_cell.length_a   1.000
_cell.length_b   1.000
_cell.length_c   1.000
_cell.angle_alpha   90.00
_cell.angle_beta   90.00
_cell.angle_gamma   90.00
#
_symmetry.space_group_name_H-M   'P 1'
#
loop_
_entity.id
_entity.type
_entity.pdbx_description
1 polymer ?
#
loop_
_entity_poly.entity_id
_entity_poly.type
_entity_poly.pdbx_seq_one_letter_code
_entity_poly.pdbx_strand_id
1 'polypeptide(L)'
;MRALIFHHLIKVASVLFLLTVADHPPSIKQLAGYGELHTEESYGGCALDPEYELVHHTARRHLLYLFEDIAEAAGQAPDTYSVELIRNRGGESYINAMTCSSSRLIWVSVKAWEELHDYEPALALLIAHELAHGDLRSPFLLRTDPMQETERHLFQSLTYRQQWEVSADQRAAEFMLKAGYQPAQIRAAARYILQQEGATHLIPASFSHPSGWDRVALLGYYLQRGESVFAK
;
A
#
# COMPACT_ATOMS: atom_id res chain seq x y z
N MET A 1 -43.29 0.23 29.68
CA MET A 1 -43.09 1.55 29.01
C MET A 1 -41.72 2.17 29.28
N ARG A 2 -41.23 2.25 30.53
CA ARG A 2 -39.92 2.87 30.85
C ARG A 2 -38.69 2.19 30.19
N ALA A 3 -38.69 0.86 30.04
CA ALA A 3 -37.56 0.13 29.45
C ALA A 3 -37.34 0.37 27.95
N LEU A 4 -38.40 0.68 27.19
CA LEU A 4 -38.32 0.99 25.75
C LEU A 4 -37.74 2.38 25.49
N ILE A 5 -37.98 3.33 26.39
CA ILE A 5 -37.42 4.69 26.31
C ILE A 5 -35.91 4.66 26.57
N PHE A 6 -35.44 3.85 27.53
CA PHE A 6 -34.02 3.68 27.80
C PHE A 6 -33.25 3.04 26.63
N HIS A 7 -33.84 2.04 25.95
CA HIS A 7 -33.21 1.42 24.77
C HIS A 7 -33.09 2.38 23.58
N HIS A 8 -34.07 3.28 23.39
CA HIS A 8 -33.98 4.30 22.34
C HIS A 8 -32.96 5.38 22.67
N LEU A 9 -32.85 5.81 23.93
CA LEU A 9 -31.85 6.81 24.34
C LEU A 9 -30.41 6.29 24.19
N ILE A 10 -30.17 5.00 24.48
CA ILE A 10 -28.85 4.38 24.27
C ILE A 10 -28.50 4.37 22.77
N LYS A 11 -29.43 3.95 21.89
CA LYS A 11 -29.19 3.97 20.43
C LYS A 11 -28.92 5.36 19.87
N VAL A 12 -29.64 6.38 20.33
CA VAL A 12 -29.44 7.78 19.89
C VAL A 12 -28.09 8.31 20.40
N ALA A 13 -27.71 7.99 21.64
CA ALA A 13 -26.39 8.36 22.16
C ALA A 13 -25.25 7.66 21.41
N SER A 14 -25.41 6.40 21.00
CA SER A 14 -24.42 5.67 20.19
C SER A 14 -24.23 6.28 18.79
N VAL A 15 -25.32 6.73 18.15
CA VAL A 15 -25.26 7.39 16.83
C VAL A 15 -24.64 8.79 16.95
N LEU A 16 -24.96 9.55 17.99
CA LEU A 16 -24.32 10.86 18.24
C LEU A 16 -22.83 10.74 18.59
N PHE A 17 -22.42 9.69 19.32
CA PHE A 17 -21.01 9.43 19.57
C PHE A 17 -20.26 9.06 18.28
N LEU A 18 -20.85 8.24 17.41
CA LEU A 18 -20.27 7.91 16.10
C LEU A 18 -20.16 9.14 15.17
N LEU A 19 -21.13 10.05 15.23
CA LEU A 19 -21.10 11.29 14.44
C LEU A 19 -20.12 12.34 14.99
N THR A 20 -19.87 12.37 16.29
CA THR A 20 -18.90 13.32 16.90
C THR A 20 -17.45 12.86 16.77
N VAL A 21 -17.19 11.56 16.70
CA VAL A 21 -15.86 11.03 16.34
C VAL A 21 -15.53 11.29 14.86
N ALA A 22 -16.53 11.45 13.99
CA ALA A 22 -16.35 11.78 12.58
C ALA A 22 -15.97 13.26 12.31
N ASP A 23 -16.15 14.16 13.28
CA ASP A 23 -15.93 15.61 13.13
C ASP A 23 -14.64 16.12 13.80
N HIS A 24 -13.77 15.22 14.24
CA HIS A 24 -12.41 15.57 14.62
C HIS A 24 -11.46 15.08 13.54
N PRO A 25 -10.93 15.97 12.67
CA PRO A 25 -9.81 15.58 11.85
C PRO A 25 -8.72 15.05 12.80
N PRO A 26 -8.17 13.84 12.57
CA PRO A 26 -7.02 13.39 13.34
C PRO A 26 -5.98 14.49 13.26
N SER A 27 -5.40 14.84 14.41
CA SER A 27 -4.36 15.87 14.47
C SER A 27 -3.30 15.54 13.41
N ILE A 28 -2.92 16.55 12.62
CA ILE A 28 -1.98 16.48 11.47
C ILE A 28 -0.68 15.71 11.78
N LYS A 29 -0.36 15.49 13.06
CA LYS A 29 0.77 14.72 13.56
C LYS A 29 0.67 13.19 13.43
N GLN A 30 -0.45 12.62 12.95
CA GLN A 30 -0.58 11.16 12.74
C GLN A 30 -0.52 10.72 11.27
N LEU A 31 -0.23 11.63 10.33
CA LEU A 31 -0.27 11.37 8.89
C LEU A 31 1.11 11.44 8.20
N ALA A 32 2.21 11.36 8.98
CA ALA A 32 3.57 11.55 8.46
C ALA A 32 4.26 10.26 7.96
N GLY A 33 3.70 9.08 8.18
CA GLY A 33 4.18 7.87 7.50
C GLY A 33 3.81 7.94 6.02
N TYR A 34 4.74 7.66 5.12
CA TYR A 34 4.57 7.57 3.67
C TYR A 34 4.56 8.89 2.90
N GLY A 35 5.78 9.35 2.58
CA GLY A 35 6.00 10.38 1.57
C GLY A 35 6.99 9.90 0.52
N GLU A 36 6.59 9.87 -0.75
CA GLU A 36 7.48 10.39 -1.80
C GLU A 36 7.42 11.91 -1.72
N LEU A 37 8.49 12.50 -1.17
CA LEU A 37 8.77 13.93 -1.22
C LEU A 37 9.15 14.32 -2.65
N HIS A 38 8.15 14.64 -3.48
CA HIS A 38 8.39 15.45 -4.66
C HIS A 38 8.27 16.93 -4.31
N THR A 39 9.40 17.54 -3.95
CA THR A 39 9.59 18.98 -4.20
C THR A 39 10.27 19.11 -5.56
N GLU A 40 9.59 19.78 -6.48
CA GLU A 40 10.16 20.22 -7.74
C GLU A 40 11.45 21.03 -7.49
N GLU A 41 12.40 20.87 -8.41
CA GLU A 41 13.67 21.58 -8.55
C GLU A 41 14.91 21.01 -7.82
N SER A 42 15.94 20.75 -8.65
CA SER A 42 17.30 20.28 -8.37
C SER A 42 17.49 18.76 -8.30
N TYR A 43 18.55 18.28 -8.98
CA TYR A 43 19.11 16.95 -8.79
C TYR A 43 19.44 16.76 -7.29
N GLY A 44 18.53 16.15 -6.53
CA GLY A 44 18.63 16.09 -5.07
C GLY A 44 18.06 14.77 -4.58
N GLY A 45 18.91 13.98 -3.90
CA GLY A 45 18.53 12.68 -3.37
C GLY A 45 17.29 12.77 -2.49
N CYS A 46 16.45 11.74 -2.59
CA CYS A 46 15.52 11.40 -1.53
C CYS A 46 16.28 11.22 -0.21
N ALA A 47 15.63 11.56 0.89
CA ALA A 47 16.11 11.23 2.22
C ALA A 47 15.07 10.32 2.89
N LEU A 48 15.56 9.37 3.68
CA LEU A 48 14.70 8.65 4.61
C LEU A 48 14.04 9.68 5.54
N ASP A 49 12.74 9.53 5.79
CA ASP A 49 12.02 10.38 6.72
C ASP A 49 12.77 10.42 8.08
N PRO A 50 13.01 11.61 8.67
CA PRO A 50 13.77 11.75 9.93
C PRO A 50 13.23 10.94 11.11
N GLU A 51 11.94 10.59 11.09
CA GLU A 51 11.32 9.71 12.10
C GLU A 51 11.84 8.28 12.02
N TYR A 52 12.50 7.90 10.93
CA TYR A 52 13.03 6.57 10.70
C TYR A 52 14.56 6.53 10.77
N GLU A 53 15.08 5.35 11.04
CA GLU A 53 16.50 5.05 10.98
C GLU A 53 16.75 3.69 10.33
N LEU A 54 17.89 3.56 9.65
CA LEU A 54 18.35 2.28 9.09
C LEU A 54 18.77 1.36 10.23
N VAL A 55 18.38 0.10 10.13
CA VAL A 55 18.71 -0.93 11.11
C VAL A 55 19.34 -2.15 10.45
N HIS A 56 20.42 -2.66 11.05
CA HIS A 56 20.98 -3.93 10.64
C HIS A 56 20.09 -5.07 11.16
N HIS A 57 19.43 -5.78 10.24
CA HIS A 57 18.49 -6.84 10.57
C HIS A 57 18.75 -8.11 9.74
N THR A 58 18.57 -9.28 10.35
CA THR A 58 18.78 -10.58 9.66
C THR A 58 17.79 -10.80 8.51
N ALA A 59 16.61 -10.18 8.60
CA ALA A 59 15.59 -10.17 7.55
C ALA A 59 16.08 -9.62 6.20
N ARG A 60 17.13 -8.79 6.19
CA ARG A 60 17.63 -8.16 4.95
C ARG A 60 17.88 -9.18 3.85
N ARG A 61 18.45 -10.34 4.19
CA ARG A 61 18.72 -11.39 3.21
C ARG A 61 17.44 -12.02 2.65
N HIS A 62 16.42 -12.20 3.50
CA HIS A 62 15.13 -12.71 3.07
C HIS A 62 14.45 -11.72 2.11
N LEU A 63 14.44 -10.43 2.44
CA LEU A 63 13.88 -9.40 1.56
C LEU A 63 14.62 -9.31 0.22
N LEU A 64 15.96 -9.41 0.24
CA LEU A 64 16.76 -9.39 -1.00
C LEU A 64 16.43 -10.59 -1.90
N TYR A 65 16.27 -11.79 -1.33
CA TYR A 65 15.87 -12.97 -2.11
C TYR A 65 14.52 -12.75 -2.80
N LEU A 66 13.52 -12.22 -2.09
CA LEU A 66 12.21 -11.90 -2.68
C LEU A 66 12.31 -10.79 -3.73
N PHE A 67 13.14 -9.78 -3.47
CA PHE A 67 13.34 -8.67 -4.38
C PHE A 67 14.02 -9.10 -5.69
N GLU A 68 15.00 -10.00 -5.64
CA GLU A 68 15.71 -10.50 -6.83
C GLU A 68 14.72 -11.06 -7.88
N ASP A 69 13.85 -11.99 -7.48
CA ASP A 69 12.85 -12.60 -8.37
C ASP A 69 11.90 -11.55 -8.98
N ILE A 70 11.45 -10.58 -8.16
CA ILE A 70 10.51 -9.53 -8.58
C ILE A 70 11.19 -8.52 -9.51
N ALA A 71 12.42 -8.12 -9.21
CA ALA A 71 13.19 -7.17 -10.01
C ALA A 71 13.55 -7.75 -11.38
N GLU A 72 13.96 -9.02 -11.43
CA GLU A 72 14.18 -9.72 -12.70
C GLU A 72 12.89 -9.80 -13.53
N ALA A 73 11.76 -10.12 -12.90
CA ALA A 73 10.44 -10.12 -13.56
C ALA A 73 10.00 -8.72 -14.05
N ALA A 74 10.45 -7.66 -13.38
CA ALA A 74 10.28 -6.27 -13.80
C ALA A 74 11.26 -5.85 -14.92
N GLY A 75 12.23 -6.70 -15.29
CA GLY A 75 13.29 -6.36 -16.24
C GLY A 75 14.34 -5.39 -15.68
N GLN A 76 14.44 -5.31 -14.35
CA GLN A 76 15.40 -4.49 -13.63
C GLN A 76 16.56 -5.36 -13.15
N ALA A 77 17.77 -4.78 -13.09
CA ALA A 77 18.94 -5.47 -12.57
C ALA A 77 18.95 -5.37 -11.02
N PRO A 78 18.78 -6.48 -10.28
CA PRO A 78 18.58 -6.42 -8.83
C PRO A 78 19.78 -5.82 -8.07
N ASP A 79 20.99 -6.05 -8.57
CA ASP A 79 22.26 -5.55 -8.03
C ASP A 79 22.39 -4.01 -8.08
N THR A 80 21.53 -3.34 -8.84
CA THR A 80 21.48 -1.87 -8.90
C THR A 80 20.58 -1.25 -7.85
N TYR A 81 19.87 -2.06 -7.06
CA TYR A 81 19.02 -1.62 -5.98
C TYR A 81 19.58 -2.01 -4.62
N SER A 82 19.15 -1.29 -3.59
CA SER A 82 19.39 -1.61 -2.20
C SER A 82 18.05 -1.76 -1.49
N VAL A 83 17.87 -2.87 -0.76
CA VAL A 83 16.70 -3.12 0.08
C VAL A 83 17.18 -3.12 1.53
N GLU A 84 16.78 -2.11 2.29
CA GLU A 84 17.23 -1.91 3.66
C GLU A 84 16.08 -1.95 4.65
N LEU A 85 16.38 -2.37 5.88
CA LEU A 85 15.40 -2.33 6.95
C LEU A 85 15.47 -1.00 7.67
N ILE A 86 14.30 -0.47 8.00
CA ILE A 86 14.14 0.75 8.79
C ILE A 86 13.32 0.48 10.04
N ARG A 87 13.49 1.33 11.04
CA ARG A 87 12.64 1.38 12.23
C ARG A 87 12.22 2.80 12.53
N ASN A 88 10.97 3.00 12.93
CA ASN A 88 10.52 4.29 13.46
C ASN A 88 11.13 4.52 14.86
N ARG A 89 11.79 5.67 15.05
CA ARG A 89 12.45 6.08 16.30
C ARG A 89 11.48 6.19 17.48
N GLY A 90 10.21 6.52 17.21
CA GLY A 90 9.12 6.59 18.20
C GLY A 90 8.46 5.24 18.51
N GLY A 91 8.89 4.16 17.85
CA GLY A 91 8.25 2.84 17.90
C GLY A 91 7.38 2.60 16.66
N GLU A 92 7.39 1.38 16.15
CA GLU A 92 6.61 1.01 14.96
C GLU A 92 5.18 0.64 15.34
N SER A 93 4.20 1.39 14.84
CA SER A 93 2.77 1.11 15.04
C SER A 93 2.06 0.56 13.81
N TYR A 94 2.72 0.52 12.64
CA TYR A 94 2.14 0.04 11.39
C TYR A 94 3.18 -0.63 10.48
N ILE A 95 2.72 -1.56 9.64
CA ILE A 95 3.46 -2.08 8.48
C ILE A 95 3.81 -0.90 7.60
N ASN A 96 5.04 -0.78 7.07
CA ASN A 96 5.46 0.33 6.22
C ASN A 96 6.57 -0.07 5.25
N ALA A 97 6.53 0.47 4.05
CA ALA A 97 7.64 0.52 3.12
C ALA A 97 7.68 1.88 2.43
N MET A 98 8.87 2.27 1.95
CA MET A 98 9.10 3.52 1.24
C MET A 98 10.16 3.27 0.18
N THR A 99 10.06 4.00 -0.91
CA THR A 99 11.01 3.91 -2.01
C THR A 99 11.61 5.26 -2.33
N CYS A 100 12.82 5.19 -2.82
CA CYS A 100 13.45 6.26 -3.54
C CYS A 100 13.86 5.77 -4.91
N SER A 101 12.97 5.99 -5.86
CA SER A 101 13.10 5.56 -7.24
C SER A 101 14.39 6.09 -7.90
N SER A 102 14.79 7.34 -7.63
CA SER A 102 15.99 7.95 -8.22
C SER A 102 17.30 7.35 -7.71
N SER A 103 17.32 6.89 -6.46
CA SER A 103 18.50 6.27 -5.83
C SER A 103 18.42 4.74 -5.76
N ARG A 104 17.36 4.15 -6.32
CA ARG A 104 17.11 2.70 -6.35
C ARG A 104 17.16 2.06 -4.95
N LEU A 105 16.60 2.75 -3.98
CA LEU A 105 16.63 2.34 -2.57
C LEU A 105 15.21 2.08 -2.10
N ILE A 106 14.97 0.88 -1.59
CA ILE A 106 13.70 0.47 -0.97
C ILE A 106 13.95 0.27 0.51
N TRP A 107 13.18 0.96 1.34
CA TRP A 107 13.17 0.81 2.78
C TRP A 107 11.94 0.03 3.22
N VAL A 108 12.14 -1.04 3.96
CA VAL A 108 11.05 -1.86 4.52
C VAL A 108 11.10 -1.76 6.04
N SER A 109 9.98 -1.48 6.69
CA SER A 109 9.96 -1.42 8.15
C SER A 109 10.18 -2.79 8.76
N VAL A 110 10.80 -2.85 9.95
CA VAL A 110 10.97 -4.11 10.66
C VAL A 110 9.59 -4.72 10.96
N LYS A 111 8.62 -3.89 11.32
CA LYS A 111 7.21 -4.27 11.49
C LYS A 111 6.61 -4.94 10.26
N ALA A 112 6.89 -4.44 9.05
CA ALA A 112 6.40 -5.07 7.83
C ALA A 112 6.93 -6.50 7.69
N TRP A 113 8.21 -6.73 7.99
CA TRP A 113 8.76 -8.07 7.99
C TRP A 113 8.14 -8.93 9.12
N GLU A 114 8.10 -8.43 10.35
CA GLU A 114 7.56 -9.17 11.50
C GLU A 114 6.12 -9.64 11.28
N GLU A 115 5.27 -8.82 10.66
CA GLU A 115 3.84 -9.14 10.46
C GLU A 115 3.56 -9.92 9.17
N LEU A 116 4.44 -9.86 8.17
CA LEU A 116 4.17 -10.42 6.83
C LEU A 116 5.05 -11.61 6.45
N HIS A 117 6.15 -11.87 7.17
CA HIS A 117 7.12 -12.91 6.78
C HIS A 117 6.54 -14.34 6.73
N ASP A 118 5.50 -14.64 7.52
CA ASP A 118 4.80 -15.93 7.50
C ASP A 118 3.93 -16.11 6.25
N TYR A 119 3.70 -15.04 5.48
CA TYR A 119 2.96 -15.08 4.23
C TYR A 119 3.71 -14.33 3.13
N GLU A 120 4.69 -15.03 2.53
CA GLU A 120 5.58 -14.52 1.48
C GLU A 120 4.90 -13.64 0.41
N PRO A 121 3.73 -14.01 -0.19
CA PRO A 121 3.07 -13.16 -1.18
C PRO A 121 2.73 -11.75 -0.68
N ALA A 122 2.47 -11.57 0.61
CA ALA A 122 2.23 -10.24 1.19
C ALA A 122 3.50 -9.39 1.23
N LEU A 123 4.61 -9.97 1.67
CA LEU A 123 5.89 -9.28 1.70
C LEU A 123 6.39 -8.98 0.27
N ALA A 124 6.21 -9.92 -0.65
CA ALA A 124 6.49 -9.74 -2.07
C ALA A 124 5.64 -8.62 -2.70
N LEU A 125 4.34 -8.55 -2.39
CA LEU A 125 3.46 -7.49 -2.89
C LEU A 125 3.90 -6.11 -2.39
N LEU A 126 4.28 -6.00 -1.11
CA LEU A 126 4.80 -4.76 -0.55
C LEU A 126 6.07 -4.29 -1.28
N ILE A 127 7.03 -5.18 -1.50
CA ILE A 127 8.28 -4.86 -2.20
C ILE A 127 8.01 -4.52 -3.69
N ALA A 128 7.15 -5.29 -4.35
CA ALA A 128 6.78 -5.05 -5.74
C ALA A 128 6.11 -3.69 -5.94
N HIS A 129 5.32 -3.25 -4.95
CA HIS A 129 4.71 -1.92 -4.93
C HIS A 129 5.77 -0.81 -4.86
N GLU A 130 6.73 -0.92 -3.94
CA GLU A 130 7.83 0.05 -3.85
C GLU A 130 8.72 0.10 -5.10
N LEU A 131 8.96 -1.06 -5.74
CA LEU A 131 9.66 -1.12 -7.01
C LEU A 131 8.84 -0.46 -8.14
N ALA A 132 7.51 -0.63 -8.12
CA ALA A 132 6.64 -0.09 -9.14
C ALA A 132 6.64 1.43 -9.23
N HIS A 133 6.89 2.15 -8.13
CA HIS A 133 7.06 3.62 -8.17
C HIS A 133 8.12 4.08 -9.16
N GLY A 134 9.16 3.27 -9.43
CA GLY A 134 10.19 3.58 -10.41
C GLY A 134 9.76 3.42 -11.88
N ASP A 135 8.67 2.69 -12.16
CA ASP A 135 8.23 2.34 -13.51
C ASP A 135 6.71 2.07 -13.59
N LEU A 136 5.91 3.00 -13.10
CA LEU A 136 4.45 2.88 -13.11
C LEU A 136 3.81 3.52 -14.34
N ARG A 137 2.63 2.99 -14.69
CA ARG A 137 1.79 3.51 -15.76
C ARG A 137 1.08 4.78 -15.31
N SER A 138 1.15 5.85 -16.11
CA SER A 138 0.46 7.12 -15.82
C SER A 138 -1.03 6.91 -15.45
N PRO A 139 -1.52 7.52 -14.35
CA PRO A 139 -2.93 7.46 -13.97
C PRO A 139 -3.90 7.87 -15.08
N PHE A 140 -3.50 8.78 -15.97
CA PHE A 140 -4.32 9.19 -17.12
C PHE A 140 -4.64 8.03 -18.05
N LEU A 141 -3.70 7.10 -18.24
CA LEU A 141 -3.91 5.91 -19.05
C LEU A 141 -4.85 4.93 -18.34
N LEU A 142 -4.76 4.80 -17.02
CA LEU A 142 -5.68 3.95 -16.24
C LEU A 142 -7.13 4.41 -16.35
N ARG A 143 -7.38 5.73 -16.39
CA ARG A 143 -8.76 6.26 -16.57
C ARG A 143 -9.42 5.77 -17.86
N THR A 144 -8.61 5.46 -18.88
CA THR A 144 -9.08 4.97 -20.19
C THR A 144 -9.24 3.46 -20.26
N ASP A 145 -8.89 2.72 -19.19
CA ASP A 145 -9.09 1.29 -19.16
C ASP A 145 -10.59 0.92 -19.20
N PRO A 146 -10.93 -0.26 -19.77
CA PRO A 146 -12.29 -0.78 -19.81
C PRO A 146 -12.76 -1.29 -18.43
N MET A 147 -12.75 -0.42 -17.42
CA MET A 147 -13.31 -0.65 -16.09
C MET A 147 -14.83 -0.80 -16.13
N GLN A 148 -15.37 -1.64 -15.25
CA GLN A 148 -16.81 -1.64 -14.97
C GLN A 148 -17.17 -0.30 -14.29
N GLU A 149 -18.47 0.04 -14.29
CA GLU A 149 -18.94 1.33 -13.78
C GLU A 149 -18.54 1.58 -12.32
N THR A 150 -18.59 0.54 -11.49
CA THR A 150 -18.22 0.58 -10.06
C THR A 150 -16.74 0.92 -9.87
N GLU A 151 -15.83 0.22 -10.55
CA GLU A 151 -14.39 0.47 -10.41
C GLU A 151 -14.00 1.81 -11.05
N ARG A 152 -14.67 2.20 -12.14
CA ARG A 152 -14.46 3.51 -12.76
C ARG A 152 -14.84 4.63 -11.82
N HIS A 153 -16.01 4.53 -11.19
CA HIS A 153 -16.48 5.52 -10.22
C HIS A 153 -15.53 5.61 -9.01
N LEU A 154 -15.13 4.45 -8.48
CA LEU A 154 -14.15 4.38 -7.39
C LEU A 154 -12.82 5.03 -7.78
N PHE A 155 -12.24 4.68 -8.93
CA PHE A 155 -10.96 5.27 -9.36
C PHE A 155 -11.05 6.78 -9.63
N GLN A 156 -12.19 7.27 -10.09
CA GLN A 156 -12.43 8.69 -10.34
C GLN A 156 -12.67 9.51 -9.07
N SER A 157 -13.09 8.90 -7.97
CA SER A 157 -13.25 9.58 -6.67
C SER A 157 -11.92 9.80 -5.95
N LEU A 158 -10.88 9.04 -6.32
CA LEU A 158 -9.53 9.17 -5.77
C LEU A 158 -8.85 10.47 -6.21
N THR A 159 -8.09 11.08 -5.29
CA THR A 159 -7.20 12.21 -5.61
C THR A 159 -6.16 11.79 -6.64
N TYR A 160 -5.52 12.76 -7.29
CA TYR A 160 -4.49 12.44 -8.28
C TYR A 160 -3.35 11.62 -7.66
N ARG A 161 -2.90 11.95 -6.43
CA ARG A 161 -1.86 11.19 -5.71
C ARG A 161 -2.31 9.77 -5.37
N GLN A 162 -3.54 9.61 -4.90
CA GLN A 162 -4.12 8.29 -4.64
C GLN A 162 -4.20 7.42 -5.90
N GLN A 163 -4.38 8.02 -7.08
CA GLN A 163 -4.36 7.28 -8.34
C GLN A 163 -2.95 6.80 -8.72
N TRP A 164 -1.88 7.47 -8.28
CA TRP A 164 -0.50 6.98 -8.43
C TRP A 164 -0.27 5.69 -7.64
N GLU A 165 -0.79 5.62 -6.41
CA GLU A 165 -0.76 4.39 -5.59
C GLU A 165 -1.45 3.22 -6.28
N VAL A 166 -2.60 3.47 -6.92
CA VAL A 166 -3.30 2.45 -7.70
C VAL A 166 -2.51 2.04 -8.95
N SER A 167 -1.80 2.97 -9.59
CA SER A 167 -0.88 2.63 -10.68
C SER A 167 0.27 1.74 -10.20
N ALA A 168 0.83 2.04 -9.03
CA ALA A 168 1.86 1.21 -8.41
C ALA A 168 1.31 -0.18 -8.06
N ASP A 169 0.09 -0.29 -7.52
CA ASP A 169 -0.57 -1.58 -7.26
C ASP A 169 -0.77 -2.42 -8.52
N GLN A 170 -1.26 -1.80 -9.59
CA GLN A 170 -1.47 -2.49 -10.86
C GLN A 170 -0.14 -3.01 -11.44
N ARG A 171 0.91 -2.19 -11.38
CA ARG A 171 2.24 -2.54 -11.88
C ARG A 171 2.93 -3.59 -11.00
N ALA A 172 2.78 -3.51 -9.69
CA ALA A 172 3.25 -4.53 -8.75
C ALA A 172 2.64 -5.90 -9.05
N ALA A 173 1.32 -5.95 -9.31
CA ALA A 173 0.66 -7.18 -9.74
C ALA A 173 1.26 -7.74 -11.04
N GLU A 174 1.57 -6.90 -12.03
CA GLU A 174 2.21 -7.36 -13.27
C GLU A 174 3.59 -7.97 -13.01
N PHE A 175 4.39 -7.37 -12.13
CA PHE A 175 5.70 -7.91 -11.74
C PHE A 175 5.55 -9.26 -11.04
N MET A 176 4.64 -9.35 -10.07
CA MET A 176 4.38 -10.60 -9.35
C MET A 176 3.88 -11.72 -10.27
N LEU A 177 2.97 -11.41 -11.20
CA LEU A 177 2.49 -12.40 -12.19
C LEU A 177 3.64 -12.94 -13.04
N LYS A 178 4.55 -12.07 -13.48
CA LYS A 178 5.75 -12.48 -14.23
C LYS A 178 6.76 -13.27 -13.38
N ALA A 179 6.84 -12.97 -12.09
CA ALA A 179 7.64 -13.72 -11.12
C ALA A 179 6.99 -15.07 -10.73
N GLY A 180 5.83 -15.42 -11.29
CA GLY A 180 5.18 -16.72 -11.10
C GLY A 180 4.10 -16.78 -10.02
N TYR A 181 3.82 -15.67 -9.33
CA TYR A 181 2.71 -15.60 -8.39
C TYR A 181 1.37 -15.73 -9.11
N GLN A 182 0.44 -16.45 -8.49
CA GLN A 182 -0.91 -16.61 -9.02
C GLN A 182 -1.79 -15.41 -8.68
N PRO A 183 -2.75 -15.02 -9.54
CA PRO A 183 -3.71 -13.94 -9.25
C PRO A 183 -4.40 -14.10 -7.89
N ALA A 184 -4.74 -15.34 -7.50
CA ALA A 184 -5.34 -15.63 -6.21
C ALA A 184 -4.41 -15.33 -5.03
N GLN A 185 -3.10 -15.59 -5.14
CA GLN A 185 -2.11 -15.27 -4.11
C GLN A 185 -1.96 -13.75 -3.96
N ILE A 186 -1.91 -13.00 -5.07
CA ILE A 186 -1.78 -11.53 -5.04
C ILE A 186 -3.04 -10.89 -4.41
N ARG A 187 -4.25 -11.38 -4.74
CA ARG A 187 -5.49 -10.92 -4.09
C ARG A 187 -5.51 -11.24 -2.59
N ALA A 188 -5.02 -12.41 -2.20
CA ALA A 188 -4.95 -12.83 -0.80
C ALA A 188 -3.89 -12.01 -0.03
N ALA A 189 -2.75 -11.72 -0.65
CA ALA A 189 -1.69 -10.86 -0.11
C ALA A 189 -2.21 -9.47 0.27
N ALA A 190 -2.92 -8.79 -0.64
CA ALA A 190 -3.47 -7.47 -0.37
C ALA A 190 -4.46 -7.47 0.82
N ARG A 191 -5.29 -8.52 0.93
CA ARG A 191 -6.21 -8.69 2.05
C ARG A 191 -5.48 -9.02 3.36
N TYR A 192 -4.42 -9.82 3.28
CA TYR A 192 -3.62 -10.20 4.42
C TYR A 192 -2.92 -8.97 5.03
N ILE A 193 -2.30 -8.12 4.20
CA ILE A 193 -1.70 -6.85 4.66
C ILE A 193 -2.75 -6.00 5.40
N LEU A 194 -3.91 -5.78 4.77
CA LEU A 194 -5.01 -5.01 5.38
C LEU A 194 -5.50 -5.60 6.71
N GLN A 195 -5.45 -6.92 6.87
CA GLN A 195 -5.83 -7.58 8.12
C GLN A 195 -4.80 -7.36 9.22
N GLN A 196 -3.50 -7.46 8.89
CA GLN A 196 -2.41 -7.26 9.85
C GLN A 196 -2.28 -5.81 10.31
N GLU A 197 -2.66 -4.84 9.48
CA GLU A 197 -2.75 -3.44 9.88
C GLU A 197 -3.93 -3.16 10.84
N GLY A 198 -4.73 -4.19 11.15
CA GLY A 198 -5.82 -4.14 12.12
C GLY A 198 -7.17 -3.88 11.43
N ALA A 199 -7.80 -4.92 10.91
CA ALA A 199 -9.10 -4.86 10.22
C ALA A 199 -10.24 -4.13 10.97
N THR A 200 -10.10 -3.91 12.29
CA THR A 200 -11.02 -3.11 13.13
C THR A 200 -10.79 -1.60 13.06
N HIS A 201 -9.60 -1.17 12.65
CA HIS A 201 -9.26 0.21 12.32
C HIS A 201 -9.17 0.29 10.80
N LEU A 202 -10.30 0.57 10.15
CA LEU A 202 -10.31 0.94 8.73
C LEU A 202 -9.20 1.97 8.51
N ILE A 203 -8.12 1.64 7.80
CA ILE A 203 -7.14 2.65 7.42
C ILE A 203 -7.89 3.62 6.54
N PRO A 204 -8.21 4.83 7.05
CA PRO A 204 -8.97 5.77 6.28
C PRO A 204 -8.08 6.21 5.12
N ALA A 205 -8.71 6.56 4.00
CA ALA A 205 -7.98 7.22 2.94
C ALA A 205 -7.26 8.46 3.52
N SER A 206 -5.99 8.60 3.22
CA SER A 206 -5.22 9.80 3.53
C SER A 206 -5.17 10.70 2.29
N PHE A 207 -4.57 11.88 2.41
CA PHE A 207 -4.44 12.78 1.26
C PHE A 207 -3.67 12.12 0.09
N SER A 208 -2.64 11.33 0.40
CA SER A 208 -1.77 10.66 -0.58
C SER A 208 -2.18 9.23 -0.90
N HIS A 209 -2.84 8.51 0.03
CA HIS A 209 -3.09 7.07 -0.12
C HIS A 209 -4.59 6.74 -0.11
N PRO A 210 -5.08 5.88 -1.03
CA PRO A 210 -6.45 5.37 -0.96
C PRO A 210 -6.67 4.57 0.32
N SER A 211 -7.93 4.29 0.67
CA SER A 211 -8.17 3.33 1.76
C SER A 211 -7.69 1.93 1.35
N GLY A 212 -7.34 1.10 2.34
CA GLY A 212 -6.90 -0.27 2.07
C GLY A 212 -7.94 -1.10 1.31
N TRP A 213 -9.23 -0.89 1.57
CA TRP A 213 -10.31 -1.56 0.83
C TRP A 213 -10.42 -1.10 -0.63
N ASP A 214 -10.21 0.18 -0.91
CA ASP A 214 -10.22 0.71 -2.28
C ASP A 214 -9.09 0.09 -3.11
N ARG A 215 -7.88 -0.01 -2.51
CA ARG A 215 -6.72 -0.68 -3.13
C ARG A 215 -7.02 -2.15 -3.41
N VAL A 216 -7.54 -2.89 -2.42
CA VAL A 216 -7.93 -4.30 -2.59
C VAL A 216 -8.98 -4.49 -3.69
N ALA A 217 -9.98 -3.60 -3.77
CA ALA A 217 -11.04 -3.68 -4.75
C ALA A 217 -10.50 -3.45 -6.18
N LEU A 218 -9.75 -2.36 -6.38
CA LEU A 218 -9.18 -2.01 -7.70
C LEU A 218 -8.15 -3.03 -8.17
N LEU A 219 -7.26 -3.49 -7.27
CA LEU A 219 -6.30 -4.56 -7.56
C LEU A 219 -7.02 -5.85 -7.97
N GLY A 220 -8.11 -6.19 -7.27
CA GLY A 220 -8.95 -7.34 -7.60
C GLY A 220 -9.50 -7.30 -9.03
N TYR A 221 -10.00 -6.13 -9.47
CA TYR A 221 -10.46 -5.92 -10.84
C TYR A 221 -9.34 -6.15 -11.88
N TYR A 222 -8.15 -5.57 -11.66
CA TYR A 222 -7.05 -5.70 -12.61
C TYR A 222 -6.55 -7.14 -12.75
N LEU A 223 -6.51 -7.89 -11.64
CA LEU A 223 -6.11 -9.29 -11.63
C LEU A 223 -7.14 -10.19 -12.36
N GLN A 224 -8.43 -9.92 -12.23
CA GLN A 224 -9.47 -10.64 -12.99
C GLN A 224 -9.40 -10.37 -14.51
N ARG A 225 -9.03 -9.15 -14.91
CA ARG A 225 -8.79 -8.83 -16.32
C ARG A 225 -7.54 -9.52 -16.84
N GLY A 226 -6.46 -9.57 -16.06
CA GLY A 226 -5.23 -10.28 -16.43
C GLY A 226 -5.49 -11.75 -16.78
N GLU A 227 -6.30 -12.45 -15.98
CA GLU A 227 -6.72 -13.84 -16.26
C GLU A 227 -7.34 -13.98 -17.68
N SER A 228 -8.06 -12.96 -18.19
CA SER A 228 -8.67 -12.98 -19.53
C SER A 228 -7.71 -12.64 -20.68
N VAL A 229 -6.59 -11.95 -20.39
CA VAL A 229 -5.58 -11.52 -21.38
C VAL A 229 -4.46 -12.54 -21.49
N PHE A 230 -4.10 -13.23 -20.40
CA PHE A 230 -3.06 -14.27 -20.37
C PHE A 230 -3.57 -15.69 -20.61
N ALA A 231 -4.90 -15.89 -20.69
CA ALA A 231 -5.52 -17.16 -21.09
C ALA A 231 -5.69 -17.31 -22.63
N LYS A 232 -5.01 -16.47 -23.42
CA LYS A 232 -4.89 -16.59 -24.88
C LYS A 232 -3.44 -16.82 -25.26
#